data_AF-N0CXJ0-F1
#
_entry.id   AF-N0CXJ0-F1
#
_cell.length_a   1.000
_cell.length_b   1.000
_cell.length_c   1.000
_cell.angle_alpha   90.00
_cell.angle_beta   90.00
_cell.angle_gamma   90.00
#
_symmetry.space_group_name_H-M   'P 1'
#
loop_
_entity.id
_entity.type
_entity.pdbx_description
1 polymer ?
#
loop_
_entity_poly.entity_id
_entity_poly.type
_entity_poly.pdbx_seq_one_letter_code
_entity_poly.pdbx_strand_id
1 'polypeptide(L)'
;MIRAHVAALLAYVDKLDPSRAPTTQEAVLERLDAWADVLLEVEPRAPHPEGHNWDASHVVRRHVATSPYPIKPSDVSRPWYAFRADLIRRHAGTFEPRLHPEIDPDAAPGRAYFDALRGSMRAIASGEQPPVTSRAIGPVALAPETPQQAYQREELVRRMKAGHRAGREENARRLALVSRFPDLLTAMHRLPGQRMWRGSVGGNARVAAIVAEAEARAVNTLEEQHA
;
A
#
# COMPACT_ATOMS: atom_id res chain seq x y z
N MET A 1 0.40 -30.67 5.85
CA MET A 1 0.38 -31.40 7.13
C MET A 1 0.80 -32.84 6.87
N ILE A 2 1.65 -33.45 7.70
CA ILE A 2 1.94 -34.89 7.56
C ILE A 2 0.74 -35.74 7.98
N ARG A 3 0.62 -36.94 7.44
CA ARG A 3 -0.49 -37.88 7.71
C ARG A 3 -0.73 -38.11 9.20
N ALA A 4 0.33 -38.16 10.02
CA ALA A 4 0.22 -38.29 11.47
C ALA A 4 -0.49 -37.10 12.14
N HIS A 5 -0.26 -35.86 11.68
CA HIS A 5 -0.97 -34.68 12.18
C HIS A 5 -2.45 -34.71 11.78
N VAL A 6 -2.76 -35.18 10.57
CA VAL A 6 -4.14 -35.35 10.10
C VAL A 6 -4.87 -36.40 10.94
N ALA A 7 -4.23 -37.53 11.23
CA ALA A 7 -4.79 -38.56 12.12
C ALA A 7 -5.08 -38.00 13.53
N ALA A 8 -4.16 -37.22 14.10
CA ALA A 8 -4.37 -36.57 15.39
C ALA A 8 -5.53 -35.54 15.35
N LEU A 9 -5.63 -34.78 14.26
CA LEU A 9 -6.72 -33.83 14.06
C LEU A 9 -8.08 -34.54 13.95
N LEU A 10 -8.16 -35.64 13.18
CA LEU A 10 -9.36 -36.46 13.05
C LEU A 10 -9.78 -37.09 14.38
N ALA A 11 -8.82 -37.62 15.15
CA ALA A 11 -9.09 -38.11 16.50
C ALA A 11 -9.63 -37.00 17.41
N TYR A 12 -9.15 -35.76 17.24
CA TYR A 12 -9.71 -34.60 17.94
C TYR A 12 -11.13 -34.26 17.49
N VAL A 13 -11.43 -34.36 16.18
CA VAL A 13 -12.81 -34.22 15.66
C VAL A 13 -13.72 -35.24 16.33
N ASP A 14 -13.35 -36.52 16.32
CA ASP A 14 -14.17 -37.61 16.84
C ASP A 14 -14.35 -37.52 18.37
N LYS A 15 -13.36 -36.96 19.07
CA LYS A 15 -13.49 -36.62 20.50
C LYS A 15 -14.54 -35.53 20.75
N LEU A 16 -14.65 -34.54 19.86
CA LEU A 16 -15.59 -33.42 20.01
C LEU A 16 -17.00 -33.78 19.52
N ASP A 17 -17.13 -34.65 18.52
CA ASP A 17 -18.41 -35.13 18.00
C ASP A 17 -18.41 -36.68 17.91
N PRO A 18 -18.50 -37.38 19.07
CA PRO A 18 -18.41 -38.85 19.10
C PRO A 18 -19.57 -39.53 18.38
N SER A 19 -20.70 -38.83 18.19
CA SER A 19 -21.87 -39.36 17.50
C SER A 19 -21.63 -39.66 16.02
N ARG A 20 -20.57 -39.07 15.45
CA ARG A 20 -20.19 -39.19 14.03
C ARG A 20 -18.85 -39.88 13.83
N ALA A 21 -18.28 -40.44 14.89
CA ALA A 21 -17.02 -41.16 14.79
C ALA A 21 -17.20 -42.44 13.95
N PRO A 22 -16.30 -42.73 12.99
CA PRO A 22 -16.31 -43.98 12.24
C PRO A 22 -16.15 -45.19 13.18
N THR A 23 -16.92 -46.24 12.94
CA THR A 23 -16.93 -47.45 13.78
C THR A 23 -16.11 -48.60 13.20
N THR A 24 -15.68 -48.50 11.94
CA THR A 24 -14.86 -49.50 11.26
C THR A 24 -13.47 -48.94 10.94
N GLN A 25 -12.45 -49.79 11.03
CA GLN A 25 -11.07 -49.41 10.73
C GLN A 25 -10.90 -48.95 9.27
N GLU A 26 -11.59 -49.59 8.33
CA GLU A 26 -11.57 -49.22 6.91
C GLU A 26 -12.06 -47.78 6.69
N ALA A 27 -13.18 -47.40 7.32
CA ALA A 27 -13.71 -46.04 7.23
C ALA A 27 -12.77 -44.99 7.88
N VAL A 28 -12.01 -45.38 8.92
CA VAL A 28 -10.97 -44.50 9.49
C VAL A 28 -9.87 -44.23 8.46
N LEU A 29 -9.39 -45.29 7.81
CA LEU A 29 -8.28 -45.18 6.86
C LEU A 29 -8.68 -44.40 5.61
N GLU A 30 -9.84 -44.68 5.03
CA GLU A 30 -10.36 -43.93 3.88
C GLU A 30 -10.53 -42.44 4.20
N ARG A 31 -11.12 -42.13 5.37
CA ARG A 31 -11.28 -40.74 5.81
C ARG A 31 -9.93 -40.06 6.04
N LEU A 32 -8.96 -40.76 6.62
CA LEU A 32 -7.61 -40.25 6.84
C LEU A 32 -6.92 -39.93 5.52
N ASP A 33 -6.97 -40.83 4.54
CA ASP A 33 -6.32 -40.61 3.25
C ASP A 33 -6.99 -39.46 2.48
N ALA A 34 -8.32 -39.40 2.46
CA ALA A 34 -9.06 -38.29 1.85
C ALA A 34 -8.74 -36.93 2.51
N TRP A 35 -8.59 -36.89 3.83
CA TRP A 35 -8.19 -35.66 4.52
C TRP A 35 -6.72 -35.33 4.31
N ALA A 36 -5.84 -36.32 4.26
CA ALA A 36 -4.41 -36.12 4.07
C ALA A 36 -4.10 -35.49 2.71
N ASP A 37 -4.80 -35.91 1.67
CA ASP A 37 -4.67 -35.33 0.33
C ASP A 37 -5.05 -33.84 0.31
N VAL A 38 -6.18 -33.48 0.92
CA VAL A 38 -6.66 -32.09 0.94
C VAL A 38 -5.81 -31.20 1.85
N LEU A 39 -5.25 -31.75 2.92
CA LEU A 39 -4.48 -31.01 3.93
C LEU A 39 -2.97 -31.09 3.72
N LEU A 40 -2.51 -31.58 2.56
CA LEU A 40 -1.09 -31.77 2.26
C LEU A 40 -0.28 -30.48 2.45
N GLU A 41 -0.79 -29.35 1.98
CA GLU A 41 -0.14 -28.03 2.09
C GLU A 41 -0.50 -27.23 3.35
N VAL A 42 -1.32 -27.78 4.24
CA VAL A 42 -1.81 -27.06 5.42
C VAL A 42 -0.85 -27.29 6.58
N GLU A 43 -0.32 -26.25 7.21
CA GLU A 43 0.46 -26.43 8.44
C GLU A 43 -0.46 -26.73 9.63
N PRO A 44 -0.06 -27.59 10.59
CA PRO A 44 -0.88 -27.84 11.78
C PRO A 44 -0.96 -26.59 12.66
N ARG A 45 0.15 -25.85 12.76
CA ARG A 45 0.31 -24.59 13.49
C ARG A 45 1.28 -23.70 12.75
N ALA A 46 1.02 -22.41 12.72
CA ALA A 46 1.94 -21.41 12.15
C ALA A 46 1.83 -20.08 12.90
N PRO A 47 2.94 -19.40 13.21
CA PRO A 47 2.90 -18.12 13.90
C PRO A 47 2.44 -16.99 12.96
N HIS A 48 1.83 -15.95 13.54
CA HIS A 48 1.50 -14.71 12.84
C HIS A 48 2.16 -13.50 13.54
N PRO A 49 2.70 -12.52 12.80
CA PRO A 49 3.35 -11.33 13.39
C PRO A 49 2.49 -10.54 14.38
N GLU A 50 1.17 -10.53 14.17
CA GLU A 50 0.21 -9.82 15.03
C GLU A 50 -0.36 -10.70 16.17
N GLY A 51 0.20 -11.89 16.39
CA GLY A 51 -0.18 -12.80 17.48
C GLY A 51 -1.41 -13.67 17.24
N HIS A 52 -2.16 -13.45 16.15
CA HIS A 52 -3.24 -14.35 15.73
C HIS A 52 -2.71 -15.60 15.01
N ASN A 53 -1.99 -16.43 15.75
CA ASN A 53 -1.37 -17.64 15.21
C ASN A 53 -2.42 -18.61 14.62
N TRP A 54 -2.02 -19.28 13.55
CA TRP A 54 -2.77 -20.38 12.96
C TRP A 54 -2.67 -21.63 13.84
N ASP A 55 -3.81 -22.27 14.09
CA ASP A 55 -3.91 -23.61 14.69
C ASP A 55 -5.13 -24.34 14.10
N ALA A 56 -4.89 -25.46 13.42
CA ALA A 56 -5.95 -26.25 12.80
C ALA A 56 -6.97 -26.80 13.82
N SER A 57 -6.54 -27.11 15.04
CA SER A 57 -7.42 -27.60 16.11
C SER A 57 -8.40 -26.53 16.58
N HIS A 58 -8.01 -25.25 16.55
CA HIS A 58 -8.92 -24.14 16.86
C HIS A 58 -10.01 -24.00 15.81
N VAL A 59 -9.69 -24.22 14.52
CA VAL A 59 -10.68 -24.21 13.44
C VAL A 59 -11.69 -25.34 13.63
N VAL A 60 -11.21 -26.56 13.93
CA VAL A 60 -12.08 -27.69 14.26
C VAL A 60 -12.99 -27.37 15.43
N ARG A 61 -12.43 -26.92 16.56
CA ARG A 61 -13.18 -26.61 17.78
C ARG A 61 -14.26 -25.58 17.53
N ARG A 62 -13.91 -24.51 16.79
CA ARG A 62 -14.85 -23.45 16.41
C ARG A 62 -15.96 -24.01 15.53
N HIS A 63 -15.63 -24.78 14.49
CA HIS A 63 -16.62 -25.35 13.58
C HIS A 63 -17.63 -26.23 14.32
N VAL A 64 -17.17 -27.17 15.15
CA VAL A 64 -18.05 -28.07 15.93
C VAL A 64 -18.94 -27.27 16.89
N ALA A 65 -18.43 -26.18 17.47
CA ALA A 65 -19.23 -25.33 18.38
C ALA A 65 -20.29 -24.49 17.65
N THR A 66 -20.08 -24.14 16.38
CA THR A 66 -20.94 -23.17 15.66
C THR A 66 -21.77 -23.79 14.54
N SER A 67 -21.43 -25.00 14.09
CA SER A 67 -22.06 -25.64 12.93
C SER A 67 -22.68 -26.97 13.33
N PRO A 68 -23.94 -27.23 12.97
CA PRO A 68 -24.56 -28.55 13.16
C PRO A 68 -24.07 -29.60 12.15
N TYR A 69 -23.36 -29.18 11.10
CA TYR A 69 -22.94 -30.05 9.99
C TYR A 69 -21.57 -30.69 10.22
N PRO A 70 -21.32 -31.91 9.69
CA PRO A 70 -20.02 -32.55 9.79
C PRO A 70 -18.92 -31.67 9.20
N ILE A 71 -17.81 -31.56 9.91
CA ILE A 71 -16.64 -30.83 9.41
C ILE A 71 -16.03 -31.57 8.22
N LYS A 72 -15.64 -30.80 7.19
CA LYS A 72 -14.97 -31.28 5.99
C LYS A 72 -13.52 -30.80 6.01
N PRO A 73 -12.59 -31.47 5.28
CA PRO A 73 -11.21 -31.00 5.21
C PRO A 73 -11.11 -29.60 4.58
N SER A 74 -12.06 -29.23 3.71
CA SER A 74 -12.17 -27.87 3.15
C SER A 74 -12.43 -26.78 4.20
N ASP A 75 -13.09 -27.12 5.31
CA ASP A 75 -13.38 -26.16 6.38
C ASP A 75 -12.12 -25.81 7.17
N VAL A 76 -11.08 -26.65 7.08
CA VAL A 76 -9.74 -26.40 7.63
C VAL A 76 -8.82 -25.77 6.59
N SER A 77 -8.81 -26.27 5.34
CA SER A 77 -7.89 -25.78 4.32
C SER A 77 -8.21 -24.36 3.84
N ARG A 78 -9.49 -23.96 3.75
CA ARG A 78 -9.88 -22.61 3.30
C ARG A 78 -9.36 -21.51 4.24
N PRO A 79 -9.58 -21.58 5.57
CA PRO A 79 -9.00 -20.60 6.49
C PRO A 79 -7.47 -20.58 6.45
N TRP A 80 -6.81 -21.73 6.22
CA TRP A 80 -5.35 -21.78 6.05
C TRP A 80 -4.90 -20.99 4.83
N TYR A 81 -5.53 -21.17 3.67
CA TYR A 81 -5.15 -20.43 2.48
C TYR A 81 -5.36 -18.92 2.62
N ALA A 82 -6.39 -18.50 3.36
CA ALA A 82 -6.59 -17.09 3.70
C ALA A 82 -5.47 -16.57 4.63
N PHE A 83 -5.10 -17.33 5.66
CA PHE A 83 -3.99 -17.02 6.56
C PHE A 83 -2.65 -16.92 5.81
N ARG A 84 -2.34 -17.91 4.99
CA ARG A 84 -1.15 -17.96 4.13
C ARG A 84 -1.10 -16.79 3.15
N ALA A 85 -2.22 -16.45 2.52
CA ALA A 85 -2.31 -15.30 1.63
C ALA A 85 -2.08 -13.98 2.37
N ASP A 86 -2.53 -13.86 3.62
CA ASP A 86 -2.27 -12.68 4.45
C ASP A 86 -0.78 -12.51 4.77
N LEU A 87 -0.10 -13.60 5.17
CA LEU A 87 1.35 -13.60 5.41
C LEU A 87 2.14 -13.16 4.17
N ILE A 88 1.83 -13.75 3.01
CA ILE A 88 2.46 -13.41 1.73
C ILE A 88 2.20 -11.94 1.37
N ARG A 89 0.96 -11.48 1.49
CA ARG A 89 0.57 -10.11 1.16
C ARG A 89 1.29 -9.07 2.00
N ARG A 90 1.60 -9.39 3.25
CA ARG A 90 2.31 -8.50 4.18
C ARG A 90 3.81 -8.43 3.94
N HIS A 91 4.37 -9.41 3.23
CA HIS A 91 5.79 -9.44 2.93
C HIS A 91 6.14 -8.35 1.92
N ALA A 92 6.85 -7.33 2.41
CA ALA A 92 7.44 -6.25 1.63
C ALA A 92 8.96 -6.42 1.44
N GLY A 93 9.53 -7.51 1.96
CA GLY A 93 10.95 -7.80 1.82
C GLY A 93 11.29 -8.09 0.35
N THR A 94 12.44 -7.59 -0.08
CA THR A 94 13.06 -8.01 -1.34
C THR A 94 14.10 -9.08 -1.02
N PHE A 95 14.19 -10.10 -1.87
CA PHE A 95 15.30 -11.04 -1.81
C PHE A 95 16.55 -10.31 -2.31
N GLU A 96 17.39 -9.87 -1.38
CA GLU A 96 18.59 -9.08 -1.68
C GLU A 96 19.77 -10.01 -1.96
N PRO A 97 20.33 -10.03 -3.19
CA PRO A 97 21.46 -10.91 -3.54
C PRO A 97 22.66 -10.73 -2.60
N ARG A 98 22.85 -9.52 -2.05
CA ARG A 98 23.95 -9.22 -1.12
C ARG A 98 23.82 -9.93 0.23
N LEU A 99 22.62 -10.36 0.61
CA LEU A 99 22.40 -11.16 1.82
C LEU A 99 22.62 -12.67 1.57
N HIS A 100 22.79 -13.05 0.30
CA HIS A 100 23.01 -14.41 -0.16
C HIS A 100 24.27 -14.50 -1.03
N PRO A 101 25.47 -14.22 -0.49
CA PRO A 101 26.72 -14.24 -1.25
C PRO A 101 27.05 -15.61 -1.85
N GLU A 102 26.45 -16.68 -1.32
CA GLU A 102 26.55 -18.04 -1.83
C GLU A 102 25.77 -18.29 -3.14
N ILE A 103 24.89 -17.36 -3.53
CA ILE A 103 24.07 -17.46 -4.73
C ILE A 103 24.55 -16.42 -5.75
N ASP A 104 25.15 -16.89 -6.83
CA ASP A 104 25.48 -16.04 -7.98
C ASP A 104 24.20 -15.69 -8.77
N PRO A 105 23.77 -14.42 -8.80
CA PRO A 105 22.57 -14.01 -9.54
C PRO A 105 22.77 -14.05 -11.07
N ASP A 106 24.02 -14.00 -11.54
CA ASP A 106 24.37 -13.95 -12.96
C ASP A 106 24.75 -15.33 -13.53
N ALA A 107 24.85 -16.36 -12.68
CA ALA A 107 25.14 -17.72 -13.10
C ALA A 107 24.02 -18.26 -14.01
N ALA A 108 24.32 -18.48 -15.29
CA ALA A 108 23.38 -19.12 -16.21
C ALA A 108 23.08 -20.56 -15.75
N PRO A 109 21.82 -21.01 -15.75
CA PRO A 109 20.59 -20.36 -16.26
C PRO A 109 19.75 -19.62 -15.19
N GLY A 110 20.33 -19.14 -14.09
CA GLY A 110 19.66 -18.37 -13.02
C GLY A 110 18.79 -19.21 -12.08
N ARG A 111 18.83 -20.54 -12.20
CA ARG A 111 17.92 -21.46 -11.47
C ARG A 111 18.09 -21.37 -9.94
N ALA A 112 19.33 -21.32 -9.45
CA ALA A 112 19.62 -21.28 -8.01
C ALA A 112 18.99 -20.05 -7.33
N TYR A 113 19.04 -18.88 -7.98
CA TYR A 113 18.43 -17.66 -7.49
C TYR A 113 16.91 -17.78 -7.37
N PHE A 114 16.23 -18.25 -8.42
CA PHE A 114 14.77 -18.42 -8.38
C PHE A 114 14.34 -19.52 -7.40
N ASP A 115 15.14 -20.57 -7.23
CA ASP A 115 14.86 -21.63 -6.26
C ASP A 115 14.96 -21.11 -4.83
N ALA A 116 15.97 -20.29 -4.52
CA ALA A 116 16.10 -19.63 -3.22
C ALA A 116 14.99 -18.62 -2.95
N LEU A 117 14.61 -17.80 -3.95
CA LEU A 117 13.48 -16.89 -3.85
C LEU A 117 12.18 -17.64 -3.55
N ARG A 118 11.92 -18.74 -4.26
CA ARG A 118 10.75 -19.60 -4.00
C ARG A 118 10.83 -20.26 -2.62
N GLY A 119 12.02 -20.64 -2.17
CA GLY A 119 12.28 -21.15 -0.82
C GLY A 119 11.90 -20.14 0.26
N SER A 120 12.37 -18.89 0.15
CA SER A 120 12.03 -17.79 1.06
C SER A 120 10.52 -17.55 1.12
N MET A 121 9.87 -17.46 -0.05
CA MET A 121 8.42 -17.27 -0.10
C MET A 121 7.64 -18.44 0.51
N ARG A 122 8.13 -19.68 0.39
CA ARG A 122 7.52 -20.84 1.05
C ARG A 122 7.70 -20.79 2.56
N ALA A 123 8.89 -20.45 3.06
CA ALA A 123 9.16 -20.33 4.49
C ALA A 123 8.27 -19.25 5.14
N ILE A 124 8.03 -18.14 4.44
CA ILE A 124 7.08 -17.12 4.90
C ILE A 124 5.64 -17.64 4.86
N ALA A 125 5.27 -18.33 3.78
CA ALA A 125 3.94 -18.87 3.60
C ALA A 125 3.57 -19.95 4.64
N SER A 126 4.55 -20.74 5.10
CA SER A 126 4.37 -21.71 6.18
C SER A 126 4.48 -21.09 7.57
N GLY A 127 4.92 -19.83 7.67
CA GLY A 127 5.18 -19.14 8.94
C GLY A 127 6.48 -19.57 9.63
N GLU A 128 7.35 -20.34 8.95
CA GLU A 128 8.71 -20.65 9.43
C GLU A 128 9.57 -19.38 9.52
N GLN A 129 9.36 -18.44 8.61
CA GLN A 129 10.02 -17.15 8.60
C GLN A 129 8.98 -16.02 8.74
N PRO A 130 9.21 -15.03 9.62
CA PRO A 130 8.29 -13.90 9.72
C PRO A 130 8.36 -13.04 8.44
N PRO A 131 7.21 -12.56 7.93
CA PRO A 131 7.22 -11.61 6.81
C PRO A 131 7.87 -10.30 7.24
N VAL A 132 8.81 -9.82 6.43
CA VAL A 132 9.30 -8.43 6.51
C VAL A 132 8.14 -7.50 6.18
N THR A 133 7.66 -6.71 7.12
CA THR A 133 6.59 -5.74 6.91
C THR A 133 7.15 -4.35 6.63
N SER A 134 6.48 -3.58 5.77
CA SER A 134 6.84 -2.18 5.60
C SER A 134 6.61 -1.44 6.90
N ARG A 135 7.67 -0.85 7.46
CA ARG A 135 7.54 0.06 8.60
C ARG A 135 6.82 1.30 8.10
N ALA A 136 5.69 1.63 8.72
CA ALA A 136 5.05 2.92 8.50
C ALA A 136 6.08 4.02 8.72
N ILE A 137 6.22 4.93 7.76
CA ILE A 137 6.96 6.18 7.96
C ILE A 137 6.10 7.02 8.91
N GLY A 138 6.21 6.73 10.20
CA GLY A 138 5.71 7.62 11.24
C GLY A 138 6.49 8.93 11.18
N PRO A 139 5.98 10.00 11.81
CA PRO A 139 6.83 11.15 12.08
C PRO A 139 8.08 10.61 12.77
N VAL A 140 9.23 10.73 12.10
CA VAL A 140 10.52 10.49 12.75
C VAL A 140 10.43 11.26 14.06
N ALA A 141 10.75 10.61 15.18
CA ALA A 141 11.07 11.32 16.40
C ALA A 141 12.34 12.12 16.07
N LEU A 142 12.15 13.24 15.37
CA LEU A 142 13.19 14.18 15.05
C LEU A 142 13.76 14.56 16.40
N ALA A 143 15.08 14.47 16.54
CA ALA A 143 15.75 15.04 17.68
C ALA A 143 15.17 16.44 17.94
N PRO A 144 14.96 16.83 19.21
CA PRO A 144 14.34 18.11 19.53
C PRO A 144 15.03 19.21 18.72
N GLU A 145 14.20 19.95 17.97
CA GLU A 145 14.66 20.97 17.04
C GLU A 145 15.59 21.93 17.77
N THR A 146 16.80 22.13 17.26
CA THR A 146 17.71 23.13 17.84
C THR A 146 17.10 24.53 17.67
N PRO A 147 17.39 25.51 18.55
CA PRO A 147 16.90 26.88 18.40
C PRO A 147 17.22 27.49 17.03
N GLN A 148 18.35 27.10 16.44
CA GLN A 148 18.78 27.56 15.11
C GLN A 148 17.91 26.98 13.98
N GLN A 149 17.52 25.70 14.07
CA GLN A 149 16.62 25.07 13.11
C GLN A 149 15.21 25.68 13.19
N ALA A 150 14.71 25.92 14.41
CA ALA A 150 13.43 26.58 14.63
C ALA A 150 13.40 27.98 14.00
N TYR A 151 14.46 28.77 14.21
CA TYR A 151 14.61 30.08 13.59
C TYR A 151 14.65 30.01 12.06
N GLN A 152 15.42 29.08 11.48
CA GLN A 152 15.49 28.90 10.02
C GLN A 152 14.14 28.51 9.42
N ARG A 153 13.39 27.64 10.10
CA ARG A 153 12.05 27.24 9.70
C ARG A 153 11.07 28.41 9.74
N GLU A 154 11.08 29.20 10.80
CA GLU A 154 10.24 30.39 10.93
C GLU A 154 10.57 31.44 9.87
N GLU A 155 11.85 31.67 9.60
CA GLU A 155 12.32 32.60 8.57
C GLU A 155 11.93 32.11 7.17
N LEU A 156 12.03 30.81 6.89
CA LEU A 156 11.55 30.22 5.64
C LEU A 156 10.04 30.43 5.48
N VAL A 157 9.26 30.12 6.51
CA VAL A 157 7.80 30.33 6.50
C VAL A 157 7.47 31.81 6.30
N ARG A 158 8.22 32.72 6.92
CA ARG A 158 8.05 34.16 6.77
C ARG A 158 8.31 34.60 5.33
N ARG A 159 9.39 34.13 4.72
CA ARG A 159 9.74 34.40 3.32
C ARG A 159 8.71 33.83 2.36
N MET A 160 8.24 32.60 2.58
CA MET A 160 7.18 31.99 1.78
C MET A 160 5.90 32.82 1.84
N LYS A 161 5.46 33.21 3.05
CA LYS A 161 4.29 34.08 3.24
C LYS A 161 4.46 35.44 2.57
N ALA A 162 5.65 36.04 2.66
CA ALA A 162 5.96 37.30 2.00
C ALA A 162 5.88 37.18 0.47
N GLY A 163 6.49 36.14 -0.10
CA GLY A 163 6.41 35.85 -1.54
C GLY A 163 4.98 35.60 -2.01
N HIS A 164 4.16 34.90 -1.23
CA HIS A 164 2.74 34.69 -1.54
C HIS A 164 1.91 35.97 -1.46
N ARG A 165 2.24 36.91 -0.57
CA ARG A 165 1.60 38.24 -0.54
C ARG A 165 1.96 39.06 -1.77
N ALA A 166 3.26 39.18 -2.06
CA ALA A 166 3.75 39.90 -3.23
C ALA A 166 3.15 39.34 -4.54
N GLY A 167 3.09 38.02 -4.68
CA GLY A 167 2.47 37.37 -5.84
C GLY A 167 0.96 37.64 -5.96
N ARG A 168 0.22 37.73 -4.84
CA ARG A 168 -1.20 38.10 -4.86
C ARG A 168 -1.41 39.56 -5.26
N GLU A 169 -0.59 40.47 -4.74
CA GLU A 169 -0.65 41.89 -5.08
C GLU A 169 -0.35 42.11 -6.57
N GLU A 170 0.68 41.45 -7.08
CA GLU A 170 1.06 41.51 -8.48
C GLU A 170 -0.02 40.93 -9.41
N ASN A 171 -0.63 39.80 -9.03
CA ASN A 171 -1.75 39.25 -9.78
C ASN A 171 -2.97 40.21 -9.75
N ALA A 172 -3.26 40.85 -8.62
CA ALA A 172 -4.34 41.84 -8.54
C ALA A 172 -4.09 43.03 -9.48
N ARG A 173 -2.84 43.51 -9.58
CA ARG A 173 -2.45 44.56 -10.54
C ARG A 173 -2.70 44.15 -11.99
N ARG A 174 -2.27 42.96 -12.39
CA ARG A 174 -2.48 42.44 -13.76
C ARG A 174 -3.95 42.27 -14.09
N LEU A 175 -4.74 41.77 -13.14
CA LEU A 175 -6.19 41.67 -13.32
C LEU A 175 -6.81 43.05 -13.53
N ALA A 176 -6.45 44.03 -12.69
CA ALA A 176 -6.94 45.40 -12.82
C ALA A 176 -6.53 46.03 -14.16
N LEU A 177 -5.30 45.78 -14.62
CA LEU A 177 -4.77 46.28 -15.89
C LEU A 177 -5.53 45.69 -17.08
N VAL A 178 -5.63 44.37 -17.19
CA VAL A 178 -6.34 43.70 -18.30
C VAL A 178 -7.83 44.05 -18.29
N SER A 179 -8.43 44.24 -17.11
CA SER A 179 -9.84 44.64 -16.99
C SER A 179 -10.15 46.02 -17.58
N ARG A 180 -9.14 46.88 -17.77
CA ARG A 180 -9.31 48.18 -18.47
C ARG A 180 -9.60 48.02 -19.96
N PHE A 181 -9.28 46.86 -20.53
CA PHE A 181 -9.43 46.55 -21.97
C PHE A 181 -10.41 45.37 -22.13
N PRO A 182 -11.71 45.64 -22.34
CA PRO A 182 -12.74 44.60 -22.36
C PRO A 182 -12.53 43.51 -23.44
N ASP A 183 -11.89 43.86 -24.56
CA ASP A 183 -11.51 42.93 -25.62
C ASP A 183 -10.45 41.94 -25.14
N LEU A 184 -9.41 42.42 -24.44
CA LEU A 184 -8.36 41.58 -23.86
C LEU A 184 -8.88 40.71 -22.72
N LEU A 185 -9.76 41.24 -21.87
CA LEU A 185 -10.41 40.45 -20.81
C LEU A 185 -11.29 39.33 -21.41
N THR A 186 -12.01 39.64 -22.49
CA THR A 186 -12.81 38.64 -23.22
C THR A 186 -11.92 37.57 -23.86
N ALA A 187 -10.81 37.96 -24.47
CA ALA A 187 -9.81 37.04 -25.02
C ALA A 187 -9.22 36.14 -23.91
N MET A 188 -8.94 36.70 -22.73
CA MET A 188 -8.45 35.96 -21.56
C MET A 188 -9.45 34.88 -21.12
N HIS A 189 -10.74 35.23 -20.99
CA HIS A 189 -11.78 34.28 -20.55
C HIS A 189 -12.08 33.16 -21.56
N ARG A 190 -11.75 33.37 -22.84
CA ARG A 190 -11.86 32.35 -23.89
C ARG A 190 -10.74 31.31 -23.84
N LEU A 191 -9.63 31.58 -23.16
CA LEU A 191 -8.56 30.60 -23.01
C LEU A 191 -9.01 29.41 -22.12
N PRO A 192 -8.67 28.16 -22.49
CA PRO A 192 -8.98 26.99 -21.67
C PRO A 192 -8.47 27.15 -20.22
N GLY A 193 -9.37 26.96 -19.25
CA GLY A 193 -9.05 27.07 -17.83
C GLY A 193 -8.98 28.50 -17.26
N GLN A 194 -9.20 29.54 -18.08
CA GLN A 194 -9.05 30.95 -17.67
C GLN A 194 -10.39 31.69 -17.55
N ARG A 195 -11.52 30.98 -17.54
CA ARG A 195 -12.87 31.55 -17.38
C ARG A 195 -13.03 32.42 -16.12
N MET A 196 -12.25 32.15 -15.07
CA MET A 196 -12.22 32.91 -13.81
C MET A 196 -10.80 33.40 -13.51
N TRP A 197 -10.05 33.81 -14.52
CA TRP A 197 -8.67 34.24 -14.36
C TRP A 197 -8.53 35.37 -13.33
N ARG A 198 -7.57 35.22 -12.41
CA ARG A 198 -7.36 36.17 -11.29
C ARG A 198 -6.00 36.85 -11.35
N GLY A 199 -5.50 37.12 -12.56
CA GLY A 199 -4.24 37.86 -12.74
C GLY A 199 -2.95 37.03 -12.77
N SER A 200 -3.04 35.70 -12.61
CA SER A 200 -1.86 34.83 -12.61
C SER A 200 -1.40 34.50 -14.03
N VAL A 201 -0.15 34.85 -14.36
CA VAL A 201 0.44 34.50 -15.67
C VAL A 201 0.91 33.04 -15.70
N GLY A 202 1.45 32.55 -14.59
CA GLY A 202 2.03 31.20 -14.50
C GLY A 202 3.03 30.93 -15.63
N GLY A 203 3.04 29.70 -16.15
CA GLY A 203 3.84 29.30 -17.32
C GLY A 203 3.09 29.35 -18.65
N ASN A 204 1.95 30.04 -18.75
CA ASN A 204 1.13 30.03 -19.96
C ASN A 204 1.47 31.22 -20.87
N ALA A 205 2.18 30.94 -21.98
CA ALA A 205 2.63 31.96 -22.93
C ALA A 205 1.48 32.81 -23.53
N ARG A 206 0.28 32.25 -23.69
CA ARG A 206 -0.87 32.99 -24.23
C ARG A 206 -1.43 33.98 -23.22
N VAL A 207 -1.46 33.61 -21.94
CA VAL A 207 -1.84 34.51 -20.85
C VAL A 207 -0.80 35.63 -20.72
N ALA A 208 0.48 35.30 -20.81
CA ALA A 208 1.57 36.28 -20.78
C ALA A 208 1.46 37.30 -21.90
N ALA A 209 1.16 36.86 -23.13
CA ALA A 209 1.00 37.74 -24.29
C ALA A 209 -0.14 38.75 -24.10
N ILE A 210 -1.30 38.31 -23.59
CA ILE A 210 -2.45 39.20 -23.35
C ILE A 210 -2.13 40.26 -22.28
N VAL A 211 -1.41 39.87 -21.22
CA VAL A 211 -0.98 40.82 -20.17
C VAL A 211 0.02 41.83 -20.74
N ALA A 212 1.01 41.38 -21.52
CA ALA A 212 2.00 42.25 -22.15
C ALA A 212 1.36 43.24 -23.13
N GLU A 213 0.33 42.81 -23.86
CA GLU A 213 -0.45 43.70 -24.74
C GLU A 213 -1.22 44.75 -23.94
N ALA A 214 -1.81 44.38 -22.80
CA ALA A 214 -2.46 45.34 -21.91
C ALA A 214 -1.47 46.35 -21.31
N GLU A 215 -0.24 45.92 -21.00
CA GLU A 215 0.85 46.80 -20.55
C GLU A 215 1.25 47.80 -21.64
N ALA A 216 1.47 47.34 -22.87
CA ALA A 216 1.83 48.20 -24.00
C ALA A 216 0.76 49.25 -24.30
N ARG A 217 -0.52 48.86 -24.29
CA ARG A 217 -1.63 49.81 -24.49
C ARG A 217 -1.72 50.85 -23.39
N ALA A 218 -1.49 50.46 -22.13
CA ALA A 218 -1.53 51.39 -21.01
C ALA A 218 -0.41 52.43 -21.06
N VAL A 219 0.78 52.08 -21.58
CA VAL A 219 1.88 53.03 -21.81
C VAL A 219 1.48 54.06 -22.87
N ASN A 220 0.96 53.61 -24.01
CA ASN A 220 0.56 54.49 -25.11
C ASN A 220 -0.56 55.47 -24.70
N THR A 221 -1.53 55.03 -23.90
CA THR A 221 -2.61 55.92 -23.40
C THR A 221 -2.11 57.00 -22.45
N LEU A 222 -1.01 56.76 -21.72
CA LEU A 222 -0.40 57.77 -20.85
C LEU A 222 0.39 58.80 -21.65
N GLU A 223 1.04 58.40 -22.74
CA GLU A 223 1.77 59.33 -23.62
C GLU A 223 0.82 60.29 -24.35
N GLU A 224 -0.37 59.83 -24.76
CA GLU A 224 -1.40 60.66 -25.40
C GLU A 224 -2.09 61.65 -24.46
N GLN A 225 -2.07 61.42 -23.14
CA GLN A 225 -2.69 62.30 -22.14
C GLN A 225 -1.75 63.43 -21.65
N HIS A 226 -0.46 63.35 -21.99
CA HIS A 226 0.58 64.31 -21.59
C HIS A 226 1.14 65.13 -22.76
N ALA A 227 0.59 64.98 -23.96
CA ALA A 227 0.85 65.77 -25.16
C ALA A 227 -0.25 66.82 -25.37
#